data_AF-A0A2Z3HCW9-F1
#
_entry.id   AF-A0A2Z3HCW9-F1
#
_cell.length_a   1.000
_cell.length_b   1.000
_cell.length_c   1.000
_cell.angle_alpha   90.00
_cell.angle_beta   90.00
_cell.angle_gamma   90.00
#
_symmetry.space_group_name_H-M   'P 1'
#
loop_
_entity.id
_entity.type
_entity.pdbx_description
1 polymer ?
#
loop_
_entity_poly.entity_id
_entity_poly.type
_entity_poly.pdbx_seq_one_letter_code
_entity_poly.pdbx_strand_id
1 'polypeptide(L)'
;MLGDEVLISLAQAAAKFPGHRGAARLHPATLTRWILNGVRARDGRRVKLEAVRAGTRWLTSEPALRRFSDALGGSDGSHATAPAPCGPRSPTARQKASARAADELRAIGA
;
A
#
# COMPACT_ATOMS: atom_id res chain seq x y z
N MET A 1 21.29 -0.09 0.57
CA MET A 1 21.57 -1.06 -0.52
C MET A 1 21.44 -2.45 0.08
N LEU A 2 20.75 -3.38 -0.58
CA LEU A 2 20.41 -4.72 -0.03
C LEU A 2 21.61 -5.66 0.24
N GLY A 3 22.79 -5.38 -0.31
CA GLY A 3 23.94 -6.32 -0.30
C GLY A 3 24.48 -6.67 1.10
N ASP A 4 24.36 -5.76 2.05
CA ASP A 4 24.88 -5.92 3.43
C ASP A 4 23.77 -6.24 4.45
N GLU A 5 22.53 -6.41 4.01
CA GLU A 5 21.37 -6.57 4.88
C GLU A 5 20.99 -8.05 5.06
N VAL A 6 20.53 -8.43 6.27
CA VAL A 6 20.05 -9.80 6.52
C VAL A 6 18.77 -10.05 5.71
N LEU A 7 18.87 -10.98 4.75
CA LEU A 7 17.78 -11.32 3.86
C LEU A 7 16.77 -12.26 4.52
N ILE A 8 15.49 -11.97 4.32
CA ILE A 8 14.35 -12.75 4.76
C ILE A 8 13.45 -13.10 3.57
N SER A 9 12.76 -14.23 3.67
CA SER A 9 11.78 -14.66 2.67
C SER A 9 10.53 -13.78 2.68
N LEU A 10 9.78 -13.77 1.58
CA LEU A 10 8.48 -13.07 1.55
C LEU A 10 7.47 -13.60 2.57
N ALA A 11 7.54 -14.88 2.94
CA ALA A 11 6.67 -15.43 3.98
C ALA A 11 7.00 -14.84 5.36
N GLN A 12 8.28 -14.75 5.70
CA GLN A 12 8.76 -14.12 6.94
C GLN A 12 8.44 -12.62 6.96
N ALA A 13 8.70 -11.92 5.86
CA ALA A 13 8.36 -10.51 5.71
C ALA A 13 6.85 -10.28 5.87
N ALA A 14 6.00 -11.12 5.26
CA ALA A 14 4.55 -10.96 5.34
C ALA A 14 3.99 -11.22 6.75
N ALA A 15 4.61 -12.12 7.52
CA ALA A 15 4.24 -12.39 8.89
C ALA A 15 4.51 -11.22 9.85
N LYS A 16 5.38 -10.27 9.48
CA LYS A 16 5.61 -9.04 10.26
C LYS A 16 4.47 -8.02 10.14
N PHE A 17 3.58 -8.18 9.17
CA PHE A 17 2.44 -7.28 8.98
C PHE A 17 1.16 -7.87 9.55
N PRO A 18 0.31 -7.06 10.20
CA PRO A 18 -1.03 -7.49 10.56
C PRO A 18 -1.82 -7.80 9.28
N GLY A 19 -2.74 -8.74 9.37
CA GLY A 19 -3.65 -9.02 8.26
C GLY A 19 -4.74 -7.95 8.12
N HIS A 20 -5.47 -8.02 7.01
CA HIS A 20 -6.56 -7.09 6.68
C HIS A 20 -7.81 -7.90 6.28
N ARG A 21 -9.01 -7.37 6.58
CA ARG A 21 -10.32 -8.01 6.32
C ARG A 21 -10.44 -9.41 6.93
N GLY A 22 -10.10 -9.54 8.21
CA GLY A 22 -10.20 -10.79 8.97
C GLY A 22 -9.05 -11.79 8.76
N ALA A 23 -8.08 -11.48 7.89
CA ALA A 23 -6.86 -12.27 7.81
C ALA A 23 -5.96 -12.01 9.04
N ALA A 24 -5.24 -13.04 9.48
CA ALA A 24 -4.29 -12.92 10.61
C ALA A 24 -3.01 -12.17 10.23
N ARG A 25 -2.54 -12.32 8.98
CA ARG A 25 -1.30 -11.72 8.47
C ARG A 25 -1.43 -11.32 7.00
N LEU A 26 -0.49 -10.51 6.52
CA LEU A 26 -0.39 -10.18 5.10
C LEU A 26 -0.11 -11.45 4.27
N HIS A 27 -0.70 -11.55 3.08
CA HIS A 27 -0.39 -12.64 2.16
C HIS A 27 0.92 -12.36 1.38
N PRO A 28 1.86 -13.33 1.23
CA PRO A 28 3.14 -13.11 0.54
C PRO A 28 3.02 -12.63 -0.92
N ALA A 29 1.93 -13.00 -1.61
CA ALA A 29 1.65 -12.49 -2.96
C ALA A 29 1.50 -10.97 -3.00
N THR A 30 1.10 -10.33 -1.90
CA THR A 30 1.03 -8.86 -1.81
C THR A 30 2.42 -8.24 -1.88
N LEU A 31 3.41 -8.79 -1.18
CA LEU A 31 4.80 -8.34 -1.29
C LEU A 31 5.35 -8.60 -2.70
N THR A 32 4.99 -9.72 -3.32
CA THR A 32 5.36 -9.99 -4.72
C THR A 32 4.82 -8.90 -5.65
N ARG A 33 3.58 -8.46 -5.46
CA ARG A 33 3.03 -7.31 -6.22
C ARG A 33 3.77 -6.01 -5.92
N TRP A 34 4.19 -5.76 -4.67
CA TRP A 34 4.96 -4.56 -4.33
C TRP A 34 6.34 -4.55 -4.99
N ILE A 35 6.98 -5.71 -5.14
CA ILE A 35 8.26 -5.86 -5.85
C ILE A 35 8.07 -5.62 -7.35
N LEU A 36 7.12 -6.32 -7.98
CA LEU A 36 6.97 -6.30 -9.43
C LEU A 36 6.31 -5.00 -9.92
N ASN A 37 5.18 -4.65 -9.31
CA ASN A 37 4.30 -3.59 -9.79
C ASN A 37 4.47 -2.29 -9.02
N GLY A 38 4.90 -2.37 -7.76
CA GLY A 38 4.93 -1.23 -6.84
C GLY A 38 3.56 -0.83 -6.32
N VAL A 39 3.55 0.16 -5.44
CA VAL A 39 2.38 0.77 -4.82
C VAL A 39 2.44 2.27 -5.05
N ARG A 40 1.28 2.89 -5.27
CA ARG A 40 1.18 4.34 -5.41
C ARG A 40 1.28 4.98 -4.01
N ALA A 41 2.28 5.81 -3.80
CA ALA A 41 2.45 6.62 -2.61
C ALA A 41 1.47 7.81 -2.59
N ARG A 42 1.39 8.50 -1.46
CA ARG A 42 0.48 9.67 -1.27
C ARG A 42 0.77 10.81 -2.24
N ASP A 43 2.02 11.04 -2.57
CA ASP A 43 2.47 12.03 -3.55
C ASP A 43 2.23 11.62 -5.01
N GLY A 44 1.63 10.45 -5.24
CA GLY A 44 1.31 9.92 -6.56
C GLY A 44 2.45 9.17 -7.24
N ARG A 45 3.66 9.15 -6.68
CA ARG A 45 4.77 8.35 -7.21
C ARG A 45 4.52 6.86 -6.97
N ARG A 46 5.15 6.02 -7.80
CA ARG A 46 5.10 4.56 -7.66
C ARG A 46 6.35 4.08 -6.94
N VAL A 47 6.19 3.53 -5.75
CA VAL A 47 7.27 2.99 -4.92
C VAL A 47 7.28 1.48 -5.06
N LYS A 48 8.44 0.90 -5.34
CA LYS A 48 8.63 -0.55 -5.40
C LYS A 48 9.37 -1.05 -4.17
N LEU A 49 9.03 -2.25 -3.71
CA LEU A 49 9.76 -2.88 -2.63
C LEU A 49 11.10 -3.39 -3.14
N GLU A 50 12.17 -3.00 -2.48
CA GLU A 50 13.52 -3.50 -2.65
C GLU A 50 13.58 -5.01 -2.35
N ALA A 51 14.02 -5.79 -3.32
CA ALA A 51 14.17 -7.24 -3.20
C ALA A 51 15.25 -7.77 -4.15
N VAL A 52 15.82 -8.92 -3.78
CA VAL A 52 16.75 -9.69 -4.62
C VAL A 52 16.15 -11.03 -5.00
N ARG A 53 16.52 -11.51 -6.19
CA ARG A 53 16.11 -12.83 -6.67
C ARG A 53 17.14 -13.87 -6.24
N ALA A 54 16.70 -14.92 -5.54
CA ALA A 54 17.51 -16.08 -5.20
C ALA A 54 16.87 -17.32 -5.85
N GLY A 55 17.28 -17.64 -7.07
CA GLY A 55 16.64 -18.68 -7.89
C GLY A 55 15.17 -18.35 -8.19
N THR A 56 14.25 -19.21 -7.73
CA THR A 56 12.80 -19.04 -7.96
C THR A 56 12.09 -18.20 -6.91
N ARG A 57 12.80 -17.77 -5.85
CA ARG A 57 12.22 -16.99 -4.74
C ARG A 57 12.72 -15.55 -4.72
N TRP A 58 11.86 -14.67 -4.23
CA TRP A 58 12.22 -13.30 -3.84
C TRP A 58 12.63 -13.26 -2.37
N LEU A 59 13.70 -12.53 -2.07
CA LEU A 59 14.13 -12.19 -0.73
C LEU A 59 14.13 -10.66 -0.58
N THR A 60 13.82 -10.19 0.62
CA THR A 60 13.89 -8.76 0.98
C THR A 60 14.56 -8.67 2.35
N SER A 61 14.59 -7.48 2.93
CA SER A 61 15.17 -7.25 4.26
C SER A 61 14.22 -6.39 5.09
N GLU A 62 14.40 -6.39 6.40
CA GLU A 62 13.65 -5.51 7.28
C GLU A 62 13.94 -4.01 7.04
N PRO A 63 15.20 -3.57 6.82
CA PRO A 63 15.47 -2.20 6.41
C PRO A 63 14.80 -1.80 5.09
N ALA A 64 14.72 -2.71 4.10
CA ALA A 64 14.01 -2.46 2.84
C ALA A 64 12.52 -2.24 3.06
N LEU A 65 11.88 -3.03 3.94
CA LEU A 65 10.47 -2.83 4.31
C LEU A 65 10.24 -1.47 4.99
N ARG A 66 11.18 -1.03 5.83
CA ARG A 66 11.12 0.29 6.46
C ARG A 66 11.20 1.40 5.42
N ARG A 67 12.24 1.39 4.57
CA ARG A 67 12.39 2.37 3.48
C ARG A 67 11.17 2.42 2.57
N PHE A 68 10.62 1.26 2.24
CA PHE A 68 9.40 1.16 1.44
C PHE A 68 8.21 1.82 2.14
N SER A 69 8.02 1.56 3.43
CA SER A 69 6.92 2.13 4.21
C SER A 69 7.07 3.64 4.36
N ASP A 70 8.28 4.13 4.64
CA ASP A 70 8.60 5.55 4.73
C ASP A 70 8.32 6.26 3.38
N ALA A 71 8.75 5.65 2.27
CA ALA A 71 8.50 6.17 0.93
C ALA A 71 7.00 6.19 0.55
N LEU A 72 6.17 5.29 1.10
CA LEU A 72 4.72 5.31 0.91
C LEU A 72 4.03 6.41 1.74
N GLY A 73 4.50 6.60 2.98
CA GLY A 73 4.00 7.62 3.89
C GLY A 73 4.28 9.05 3.41
N GLY A 74 5.36 9.22 2.63
CA GLY A 74 5.91 10.53 2.31
C GLY A 74 6.75 11.06 3.48
N SER A 75 7.50 12.13 3.25
CA SER A 75 8.35 12.81 4.25
C SER A 75 7.57 13.46 5.40
N ASP A 76 6.31 13.08 5.62
CA ASP A 76 5.50 13.50 6.77
C ASP A 76 5.89 12.65 7.98
N GLY A 77 7.16 12.76 8.39
CA GLY A 77 7.67 12.26 9.67
C GLY A 77 7.05 12.97 10.88
N SER A 78 5.79 13.39 10.79
CA SER A 78 5.05 13.99 11.88
C SER A 78 4.01 12.99 12.37
N HIS A 79 4.22 12.52 13.59
CA HIS A 79 3.11 12.30 14.50
C HIS A 79 2.42 13.67 14.71
N ALA A 80 1.58 14.08 13.76
CA ALA A 80 0.76 15.28 13.89
C ALA A 80 -0.72 14.94 13.71
N THR A 81 -1.41 14.96 14.84
CA THR A 81 -2.83 15.22 14.99
C THR A 81 -3.25 16.43 14.16
N ALA A 82 -3.83 16.22 12.98
CA ALA A 82 -4.79 17.12 12.33
C ALA A 82 -5.38 16.43 11.09
N PRO A 83 -6.70 16.51 10.83
CA PRO A 83 -7.25 16.04 9.56
C PRO A 83 -6.71 16.93 8.44
N ALA A 84 -5.85 16.38 7.59
CA ALA A 84 -5.49 17.05 6.34
C ALA A 84 -6.75 17.28 5.50
N PRO A 85 -6.92 18.46 4.86
CA PRO A 85 -8.08 18.73 4.03
C PRO A 85 -8.14 17.70 2.90
N CYS A 86 -9.32 17.09 2.73
CA CYS A 86 -9.61 16.14 1.66
C CYS A 86 -9.24 16.74 0.31
N GLY A 87 -8.08 16.35 -0.24
CA GLY A 87 -7.69 16.67 -1.61
C GLY A 87 -8.77 16.21 -2.61
N PRO A 88 -8.81 16.82 -3.81
CA PRO A 88 -9.90 16.59 -4.75
C PRO A 88 -10.03 15.10 -5.08
N ARG A 89 -11.23 14.57 -4.80
CA ARG A 89 -11.64 13.20 -5.13
C ARG A 89 -11.29 12.90 -6.59
N SER A 90 -10.71 11.73 -6.84
CA SER A 90 -10.49 11.25 -8.21
C SER A 90 -11.79 11.36 -9.04
N PRO A 91 -11.71 11.65 -10.35
CA PRO A 91 -12.90 11.79 -11.20
C PRO A 91 -13.86 10.60 -11.10
N THR A 92 -13.31 9.39 -10.99
CA THR A 92 -14.07 8.15 -10.83
C THR A 92 -14.81 8.06 -9.50
N ALA A 93 -14.20 8.54 -8.41
CA ALA A 93 -14.85 8.58 -7.09
C ALA A 93 -16.00 9.60 -7.05
N ARG A 94 -15.86 10.73 -7.77
CA ARG A 94 -16.93 11.71 -7.94
C ARG A 94 -18.10 11.13 -8.73
N GLN A 95 -17.83 10.49 -9.87
CA GLN A 95 -18.86 9.87 -10.71
C GLN A 95 -19.65 8.79 -9.94
N LYS A 96 -18.96 7.92 -9.19
CA LYS A 96 -19.64 6.88 -8.38
C LYS A 96 -20.52 7.46 -7.27
N ALA A 97 -20.10 8.56 -6.64
CA ALA A 97 -20.90 9.22 -5.62
C ALA A 97 -22.17 9.86 -6.23
N SER A 98 -22.04 10.54 -7.37
CA SER A 98 -23.19 11.10 -8.10
C SER A 98 -24.15 10.02 -8.60
N ALA A 99 -23.62 8.89 -9.10
CA ALA A 99 -24.45 7.77 -9.53
C ALA A 99 -25.26 7.18 -8.35
N ARG A 100 -24.62 6.97 -7.19
CA ARG A 100 -25.31 6.50 -5.98
C ARG A 100 -26.39 7.46 -5.50
N ALA A 101 -26.10 8.75 -5.47
CA ALA A 101 -27.09 9.76 -5.10
C ALA A 101 -28.30 9.78 -6.07
N ALA A 102 -28.05 9.58 -7.37
CA ALA A 102 -29.11 9.48 -8.36
C ALA A 102 -29.96 8.20 -8.20
N ASP A 103 -29.33 7.08 -7.84
CA ASP A 103 -30.04 5.83 -7.56
C ASP A 103 -30.88 5.92 -6.28
N GLU A 104 -30.36 6.58 -5.24
CA GLU A 104 -31.08 6.86 -3.99
C GLU A 104 -32.29 7.76 -4.22
N LEU A 105 -32.15 8.82 -5.03
CA LEU A 105 -33.26 9.71 -5.43
C LEU A 105 -34.36 8.95 -6.18
N ARG A 106 -33.98 8.08 -7.12
CA ARG A 106 -34.93 7.22 -7.84
C ARG A 106 -35.65 6.25 -6.90
N ALA A 107 -34.95 5.70 -5.91
CA ALA A 107 -35.53 4.77 -4.94
C ALA A 107 -36.58 5.43 -4.03
N ILE A 108 -36.45 6.72 -3.74
CA ILE A 108 -37.41 7.48 -2.91
C ILE A 108 -38.51 8.18 -3.73
N GLY A 109 -38.52 8.02 -5.06
CA GLY A 109 -39.61 8.48 -5.93
C GLY A 109 -39.63 9.97 -6.26
N ALA A 110 -38.46 10.62 -6.29
CA ALA A 110 -38.28 12.00 -6.74
C ALA A 110 -37.78 12.07 -8.20
#